data_AF-A0A2E5B8U3-F1
#
_entry.id   AF-A0A2E5B8U3-F1
#
_cell.length_a   1.000
_cell.length_b   1.000
_cell.length_c   1.000
_cell.angle_alpha   90.00
_cell.angle_beta   90.00
_cell.angle_gamma   90.00
#
_symmetry.space_group_name_H-M   'P 1'
#
loop_
_entity.id
_entity.type
_entity.pdbx_description
1 polymer ?
#
loop_
_entity_poly.entity_id
_entity_poly.type
_entity_poly.pdbx_seq_one_letter_code
_entity_poly.pdbx_strand_id
1 'polypeptide(L)'
;MGNNADIDDDDDGVVDSQDAFPLDPNEHADHDGDGIGDNADNDDDNDGIPDNQDSDDNNEFECLNQDGDSCDDCALGFYNPENDGCIFSLGDVNLDESINIVDVVILVGIVLGQFEPSDTQLDVSDMNSDDSLNVADIVILVSIILG
;
A
#
# COMPACT_ATOMS: atom_id res chain seq x y z
N MET A 1 -23.87 29.67 -20.25
CA MET A 1 -23.22 30.61 -19.31
C MET A 1 -21.73 30.33 -19.47
N GLY A 2 -20.77 31.23 -19.49
CA GLY A 2 -20.81 32.68 -19.40
C GLY A 2 -19.68 33.13 -18.50
N ASN A 3 -18.42 32.74 -18.82
CA ASN A 3 -17.09 33.03 -18.26
C ASN A 3 -16.87 34.44 -17.64
N ASN A 4 -17.77 34.84 -16.75
CA ASN A 4 -18.04 36.22 -16.41
C ASN A 4 -18.45 36.30 -14.93
N ALA A 5 -17.49 35.95 -14.08
CA ALA A 5 -17.36 36.37 -12.68
C ALA A 5 -18.33 35.77 -11.66
N ASP A 6 -18.82 34.55 -11.89
CA ASP A 6 -19.07 33.66 -10.76
C ASP A 6 -17.75 32.96 -10.36
N ILE A 7 -17.83 31.95 -9.50
CA ILE A 7 -16.67 31.23 -8.95
C ILE A 7 -16.75 29.74 -9.31
N ASP A 8 -17.62 29.41 -10.25
CA ASP A 8 -18.10 28.06 -10.61
C ASP A 8 -18.61 28.18 -12.06
N ASP A 9 -17.65 28.24 -13.00
CA ASP A 9 -17.84 28.68 -14.39
C ASP A 9 -18.72 27.70 -15.21
N ASP A 10 -18.90 26.46 -14.74
CA ASP A 10 -19.70 25.42 -15.37
C ASP A 10 -20.92 24.93 -14.55
N ASP A 11 -21.14 25.51 -13.37
CA ASP A 11 -22.27 25.24 -12.46
C ASP A 11 -22.33 23.78 -11.95
N ASP A 12 -21.20 23.11 -11.76
CA ASP A 12 -21.12 21.73 -11.25
C ASP A 12 -21.11 21.64 -9.70
N GLY A 13 -20.86 22.77 -9.05
CA GLY A 13 -20.84 22.93 -7.59
C GLY A 13 -19.46 22.88 -6.93
N VAL A 14 -18.40 22.68 -7.71
CA VAL A 14 -17.00 22.86 -7.33
C VAL A 14 -16.57 24.27 -7.77
N VAL A 15 -15.78 24.94 -6.94
CA VAL A 15 -15.32 26.29 -7.29
C VAL A 15 -14.11 26.20 -8.23
N ASP A 16 -13.98 27.11 -9.21
CA ASP A 16 -12.90 27.11 -10.22
C ASP A 16 -11.49 26.95 -9.62
N SER A 17 -11.28 27.38 -8.38
CA SER A 17 -10.01 27.29 -7.67
C SER A 17 -9.66 25.91 -7.09
N GLN A 18 -10.63 24.99 -7.07
CA GLN A 18 -10.53 23.61 -6.57
C GLN A 18 -10.91 22.59 -7.65
N ASP A 19 -11.28 23.07 -8.83
CA ASP A 19 -11.75 22.29 -9.96
C ASP A 19 -10.59 22.13 -10.97
N ALA A 20 -10.24 20.89 -11.28
CA ALA A 20 -9.23 20.57 -12.29
C ALA A 20 -9.72 20.90 -13.73
N PHE A 21 -11.04 20.91 -13.95
CA PHE A 21 -11.70 21.18 -15.22
C PHE A 21 -12.80 22.25 -15.11
N PRO A 22 -12.47 23.54 -14.83
CA PRO A 22 -13.44 24.62 -14.53
C PRO A 22 -14.46 25.00 -15.63
N LEU A 23 -14.49 24.27 -16.74
CA LEU A 23 -15.37 24.50 -17.88
C LEU A 23 -16.10 23.22 -18.32
N ASP A 24 -15.88 22.09 -17.65
CA ASP A 24 -16.55 20.82 -17.93
C ASP A 24 -17.39 20.39 -16.72
N PRO A 25 -18.72 20.58 -16.77
CA PRO A 25 -19.58 20.31 -15.62
C PRO A 25 -19.74 18.82 -15.27
N ASN A 26 -19.00 17.94 -15.94
CA ASN A 26 -18.96 16.51 -15.65
C ASN A 26 -17.61 16.08 -15.07
N GLU A 27 -16.63 16.96 -14.91
CA GLU A 27 -15.30 16.64 -14.40
C GLU A 27 -14.85 17.72 -13.41
N HIS A 28 -14.30 17.30 -12.27
CA HIS A 28 -13.79 18.26 -11.27
C HIS A 28 -12.45 17.86 -10.65
N ALA A 29 -12.02 16.61 -10.83
CA ALA A 29 -10.80 16.05 -10.27
C ALA A 29 -9.99 15.34 -11.37
N ASP A 30 -8.68 15.26 -11.13
CA ASP A 30 -7.60 14.78 -12.01
C ASP A 30 -6.53 14.23 -11.05
N HIS A 31 -6.81 13.07 -10.44
CA HIS A 31 -6.04 12.60 -9.28
C HIS A 31 -4.57 12.31 -9.62
N ASP A 32 -4.31 11.76 -10.81
CA ASP A 32 -2.98 11.47 -11.33
C ASP A 32 -2.31 12.65 -12.07
N GLY A 33 -3.09 13.69 -12.43
CA GLY A 33 -2.62 14.88 -13.12
C GLY A 33 -2.26 14.65 -14.59
N ASP A 34 -2.84 13.64 -15.24
CA ASP A 34 -2.60 13.35 -16.66
C ASP A 34 -3.41 14.28 -17.60
N GLY A 35 -4.42 14.96 -17.04
CA GLY A 35 -5.29 15.91 -17.72
C GLY A 35 -6.54 15.31 -18.35
N ILE A 36 -6.87 14.05 -18.04
CA ILE A 36 -8.17 13.41 -18.21
C ILE A 36 -8.86 13.49 -16.84
N GLY A 37 -10.16 13.83 -16.82
CA GLY A 37 -10.89 13.92 -15.55
C GLY A 37 -11.30 12.54 -15.05
N ASP A 38 -11.36 12.38 -13.73
CA ASP A 38 -11.65 11.11 -13.06
C ASP A 38 -12.94 10.42 -13.57
N ASN A 39 -13.98 11.15 -14.01
CA ASN A 39 -15.19 10.50 -14.54
C ASN A 39 -14.99 9.91 -15.96
N ALA A 40 -13.94 10.31 -16.66
CA ALA A 40 -13.56 9.86 -18.00
C ALA A 40 -12.32 8.96 -18.02
N ASP A 41 -11.48 9.04 -16.99
CA ASP A 41 -10.41 8.09 -16.76
C ASP A 41 -10.96 6.73 -16.32
N ASN A 42 -10.16 5.67 -16.40
CA ASN A 42 -10.51 4.35 -15.87
C ASN A 42 -9.43 3.83 -14.90
N ASP A 43 -8.53 4.72 -14.48
CA ASP A 43 -7.35 4.47 -13.64
C ASP A 43 -6.97 5.84 -13.00
N ASP A 44 -7.81 6.31 -12.07
CA ASP A 44 -7.81 7.69 -11.54
C ASP A 44 -6.49 8.08 -10.84
N ASP A 45 -5.71 7.13 -10.31
CA ASP A 45 -4.40 7.35 -9.68
C ASP A 45 -3.20 6.79 -10.48
N ASN A 46 -3.47 6.14 -11.61
CA ASN A 46 -2.50 5.65 -12.58
C ASN A 46 -1.49 4.63 -12.02
N ASP A 47 -1.87 3.87 -11.00
CA ASP A 47 -1.04 2.79 -10.45
C ASP A 47 -1.02 1.52 -11.34
N GLY A 48 -1.93 1.45 -12.31
CA GLY A 48 -2.04 0.36 -13.29
C GLY A 48 -3.14 -0.65 -12.99
N ILE A 49 -3.94 -0.44 -11.93
CA ILE A 49 -5.18 -1.16 -11.65
C ILE A 49 -6.39 -0.29 -12.01
N PRO A 50 -7.31 -0.77 -12.88
CA PRO A 50 -8.49 0.02 -13.21
C PRO A 50 -9.42 0.23 -12.01
N ASP A 51 -10.09 1.39 -11.88
CA ASP A 51 -10.90 1.77 -10.70
C ASP A 51 -11.91 0.69 -10.25
N ASN A 52 -12.45 -0.07 -11.21
CA ASN A 52 -13.42 -1.13 -10.90
C ASN A 52 -12.84 -2.39 -10.24
N GLN A 53 -11.51 -2.46 -10.18
CA GLN A 53 -10.70 -3.50 -9.58
C GLN A 53 -9.83 -2.95 -8.45
N ASP A 54 -9.80 -1.64 -8.26
CA ASP A 54 -9.05 -0.96 -7.23
C ASP A 54 -9.79 -0.93 -5.89
N SER A 55 -9.05 -0.98 -4.78
CA SER A 55 -9.60 -0.82 -3.45
C SER A 55 -9.74 0.64 -3.01
N ASP A 56 -8.90 1.52 -3.54
CA ASP A 56 -8.91 2.97 -3.38
C ASP A 56 -8.40 3.64 -4.67
N ASP A 57 -9.32 3.82 -5.63
CA ASP A 57 -9.09 4.39 -6.97
C ASP A 57 -8.41 5.77 -7.01
N ASN A 58 -8.28 6.45 -5.88
CA ASN A 58 -7.71 7.80 -5.79
C ASN A 58 -6.34 7.82 -5.07
N ASN A 59 -5.71 6.66 -4.86
CA ASN A 59 -4.52 6.51 -4.04
C ASN A 59 -3.57 5.45 -4.61
N GLU A 60 -2.54 5.94 -5.32
CA GLU A 60 -1.53 5.13 -6.02
C GLU A 60 -0.80 4.07 -5.16
N PHE A 61 -1.00 4.07 -3.83
CA PHE A 61 -0.40 3.16 -2.87
C PHE A 61 -1.37 2.11 -2.28
N GLU A 62 -2.65 2.07 -2.69
CA GLU A 62 -3.70 1.20 -2.12
C GLU A 62 -4.61 0.55 -3.18
N CYS A 63 -4.18 -0.52 -3.84
CA CYS A 63 -4.94 -1.24 -4.86
C CYS A 63 -5.48 -2.62 -4.43
N LEU A 64 -4.62 -3.63 -4.33
CA LEU A 64 -4.97 -5.03 -4.21
C LEU A 64 -3.92 -5.74 -3.35
N ASN A 65 -4.28 -6.90 -2.83
CA ASN A 65 -3.31 -7.79 -2.19
C ASN A 65 -3.52 -9.18 -2.78
N GLN A 66 -2.89 -9.41 -3.93
CA GLN A 66 -3.10 -10.60 -4.75
C GLN A 66 -2.26 -11.79 -4.27
N ASP A 67 -1.04 -11.54 -3.82
CA ASP A 67 -0.13 -12.60 -3.37
C ASP A 67 -0.39 -13.03 -1.91
N GLY A 68 -1.18 -12.24 -1.17
CA GLY A 68 -1.60 -12.54 0.18
C GLY A 68 -0.55 -12.19 1.24
N ASP A 69 0.43 -11.34 0.92
CA ASP A 69 1.33 -10.77 1.91
C ASP A 69 0.60 -9.66 2.72
N SER A 70 1.31 -8.81 3.48
CA SER A 70 0.68 -7.72 4.23
C SER A 70 0.87 -6.34 3.60
N CYS A 71 1.56 -6.27 2.47
CA CYS A 71 1.62 -5.09 1.64
C CYS A 71 0.44 -5.05 0.67
N ASP A 72 0.21 -3.84 0.19
CA ASP A 72 -0.62 -3.65 -0.97
C ASP A 72 0.26 -3.78 -2.21
N ASP A 73 -0.22 -4.47 -3.25
CA ASP A 73 0.48 -4.72 -4.51
C ASP A 73 0.93 -3.40 -5.18
N CYS A 74 0.33 -2.26 -4.81
CA CYS A 74 0.67 -0.93 -5.29
C CYS A 74 1.49 -0.09 -4.30
N ALA A 75 2.01 -0.66 -3.21
CA ALA A 75 2.72 0.09 -2.17
C ALA A 75 4.00 0.86 -2.63
N LEU A 76 4.40 0.76 -3.90
CA LEU A 76 5.42 1.61 -4.54
C LEU A 76 4.87 2.71 -5.48
N GLY A 77 3.56 2.94 -5.56
CA GLY A 77 2.96 3.84 -6.53
C GLY A 77 2.71 3.18 -7.90
N PHE A 78 2.74 1.84 -7.95
CA PHE A 78 2.50 1.06 -9.17
C PHE A 78 2.27 -0.43 -8.86
N TYR A 79 1.39 -1.07 -9.62
CA TYR A 79 1.06 -2.48 -9.49
C TYR A 79 2.27 -3.40 -9.65
N ASN A 80 2.59 -4.14 -8.58
CA ASN A 80 3.71 -5.05 -8.50
C ASN A 80 3.50 -6.17 -7.45
N PRO A 81 2.73 -7.22 -7.79
CA PRO A 81 2.32 -8.28 -6.86
C PRO A 81 3.44 -9.27 -6.46
N GLU A 82 4.70 -8.96 -6.74
CA GLU A 82 5.84 -9.80 -6.31
C GLU A 82 6.93 -8.99 -5.58
N ASN A 83 6.92 -7.66 -5.66
CA ASN A 83 7.98 -6.79 -5.10
C ASN A 83 7.45 -5.36 -4.82
N ASP A 84 6.24 -5.24 -4.28
CA ASP A 84 5.51 -4.01 -3.96
C ASP A 84 6.06 -3.17 -2.79
N GLY A 85 7.26 -3.47 -2.28
CA GLY A 85 7.96 -2.57 -1.38
C GLY A 85 7.71 -2.80 0.11
N CYS A 86 7.14 -3.95 0.47
CA CYS A 86 7.44 -4.62 1.74
C CYS A 86 8.94 -4.97 1.83
N ILE A 87 9.84 -3.97 1.87
CA ILE A 87 11.26 -4.18 2.18
C ILE A 87 11.38 -4.34 3.69
N PHE A 88 10.81 -5.41 4.21
CA PHE A 88 11.21 -5.92 5.50
C PHE A 88 12.27 -6.97 5.26
N SER A 89 13.40 -6.84 5.94
CA SER A 89 14.40 -7.90 5.87
C SER A 89 13.81 -9.12 6.57
N LEU A 90 13.59 -10.23 5.85
CA LEU A 90 13.12 -11.48 6.46
C LEU A 90 13.89 -11.75 7.76
N GLY A 91 13.18 -11.82 8.90
CA GLY A 91 13.75 -11.91 10.24
C GLY A 91 13.86 -10.62 11.03
N ASP A 92 13.50 -9.46 10.48
CA ASP A 92 13.40 -8.16 11.15
C ASP A 92 12.03 -8.01 11.83
N VAL A 93 11.86 -8.75 12.92
CA VAL A 93 10.56 -8.89 13.60
C VAL A 93 10.16 -7.61 14.35
N ASN A 94 11.12 -6.73 14.66
CA ASN A 94 10.82 -5.44 15.29
C ASN A 94 10.69 -4.27 14.30
N LEU A 95 10.90 -4.54 13.00
CA LEU A 95 10.77 -3.61 11.89
C LEU A 95 11.70 -2.39 12.05
N ASP A 96 12.94 -2.62 12.48
CA ASP A 96 13.97 -1.58 12.66
C ASP A 96 15.09 -1.59 11.61
N GLU A 97 14.89 -2.36 10.54
CA GLU A 97 15.81 -2.61 9.43
C GLU A 97 17.08 -3.38 9.82
N SER A 98 17.18 -3.88 11.06
CA SER A 98 18.39 -4.54 11.57
C SER A 98 18.10 -5.91 12.16
N ILE A 99 18.43 -6.98 11.43
CA ILE A 99 18.33 -8.35 11.96
C ILE A 99 19.33 -8.57 13.10
N ASN A 100 18.82 -8.70 14.32
CA ASN A 100 19.61 -8.87 15.54
C ASN A 100 18.86 -9.67 16.63
N ILE A 101 19.43 -9.70 17.84
CA ILE A 101 18.88 -10.52 18.94
C ILE A 101 17.52 -10.00 19.44
N VAL A 102 17.21 -8.71 19.22
CA VAL A 102 15.92 -8.13 19.59
C VAL A 102 14.79 -8.79 18.79
N ASP A 103 15.02 -9.09 17.51
CA ASP A 103 14.05 -9.79 16.66
C ASP A 103 13.76 -11.20 17.17
N VAL A 104 14.81 -11.94 17.57
CA VAL A 104 14.67 -13.26 18.18
C VAL A 104 13.83 -13.19 19.46
N VAL A 105 14.04 -12.17 20.29
CA VAL A 105 13.29 -11.99 21.55
C VAL A 105 11.81 -11.76 21.27
N ILE A 106 11.48 -10.98 20.24
CA ILE A 106 10.10 -10.70 19.86
C ILE A 106 9.47 -11.94 19.23
N LEU A 107 10.16 -12.61 18.32
CA LEU A 107 9.70 -13.86 17.70
C LEU A 107 9.40 -14.95 18.73
N VAL A 108 10.27 -15.13 19.72
CA VAL A 108 10.02 -16.04 20.86
C VAL A 108 8.76 -15.63 21.62
N GLY A 109 8.55 -14.33 21.83
CA GLY A 109 7.34 -13.84 22.48
C GLY A 109 6.07 -14.12 21.68
N ILE A 110 6.11 -13.95 20.35
CA ILE A 110 5.00 -14.27 19.43
C ILE A 110 4.70 -15.78 19.48
N VAL A 111 5.71 -16.64 19.31
CA VAL A 111 5.56 -18.12 19.35
C VAL A 111 5.02 -18.61 20.70
N LEU A 112 5.30 -17.89 21.80
CA LEU A 112 4.77 -18.19 23.13
C LEU A 112 3.41 -17.54 23.43
N GLY A 113 2.80 -16.84 22.47
CA GLY A 113 1.53 -16.13 22.63
C GLY A 113 1.59 -15.02 23.69
N GLN A 114 2.77 -14.41 23.87
CA GLN A 114 2.97 -13.28 24.78
C GLN A 114 2.77 -11.94 24.07
N PHE A 115 2.86 -11.92 22.74
CA PHE A 115 2.61 -10.76 21.89
C PHE A 115 1.67 -11.17 20.76
N GLU A 116 0.74 -10.29 20.41
CA GLU A 116 -0.07 -10.39 19.20
C GLU A 116 0.70 -9.65 18.08
N PRO A 117 1.21 -10.37 17.07
CA PRO A 117 1.91 -9.74 15.95
C PRO A 117 0.95 -8.98 15.03
N SER A 118 1.47 -7.97 14.34
CA SER A 118 0.83 -7.46 13.10
C SER A 118 1.00 -8.46 11.96
N ASP A 119 0.23 -8.31 10.89
CA ASP A 119 0.31 -9.17 9.70
C ASP A 119 1.74 -9.15 9.11
N THR A 120 2.35 -7.97 9.00
CA THR A 120 3.77 -7.83 8.63
C THR A 120 4.72 -8.60 9.53
N GLN A 121 4.49 -8.57 10.85
CA GLN A 121 5.32 -9.33 11.77
C GLN A 121 5.13 -10.84 11.61
N LEU A 122 3.98 -11.31 11.14
CA LEU A 122 3.78 -12.73 10.81
C LEU A 122 4.64 -13.12 9.61
N ASP A 123 4.60 -12.31 8.54
CA ASP A 123 5.29 -12.60 7.28
C ASP A 123 6.81 -12.62 7.45
N VAL A 124 7.36 -11.57 8.08
CA VAL A 124 8.81 -11.46 8.27
C VAL A 124 9.34 -12.45 9.31
N SER A 125 8.45 -13.04 10.12
CA SER A 125 8.80 -14.04 11.12
C SER A 125 8.80 -15.46 10.59
N ASP A 126 8.15 -15.75 9.45
CA ASP A 126 8.12 -17.07 8.83
C ASP A 126 9.39 -17.28 7.99
N MET A 127 10.42 -17.80 8.64
CA MET A 127 11.76 -17.86 8.07
C MET A 127 11.94 -19.04 7.09
N ASN A 128 10.99 -19.98 7.03
CA ASN A 128 11.01 -21.11 6.11
C ASN A 128 9.83 -21.15 5.13
N SER A 129 8.95 -20.15 5.18
CA SER A 129 7.77 -20.01 4.32
C SER A 129 6.86 -21.25 4.38
N ASP A 130 6.61 -21.75 5.59
CA ASP A 130 5.72 -22.88 5.85
C ASP A 130 4.37 -22.49 6.47
N ASP A 131 4.07 -21.18 6.49
CA ASP A 131 2.88 -20.53 7.03
C ASP A 131 2.67 -20.80 8.53
N SER A 132 3.68 -21.34 9.24
CA SER A 132 3.56 -21.77 10.63
C SER A 132 4.65 -21.18 11.51
N LEU A 133 4.35 -20.12 12.26
CA LEU A 133 5.30 -19.59 13.23
C LEU A 133 5.59 -20.55 14.39
N ASN A 134 6.82 -21.07 14.41
CA ASN A 134 7.26 -22.04 15.40
C ASN A 134 8.77 -21.93 15.70
N VAL A 135 9.31 -22.97 16.35
CA VAL A 135 10.72 -22.99 16.76
C VAL A 135 11.66 -23.13 15.55
N ALA A 136 11.20 -23.68 14.43
CA ALA A 136 11.96 -23.74 13.19
C ALA A 136 12.39 -22.33 12.74
N ASP A 137 11.48 -21.37 12.81
CA ASP A 137 11.73 -19.98 12.42
C ASP A 137 12.78 -19.33 13.29
N ILE A 138 12.63 -19.49 14.61
CA ILE A 138 13.60 -19.01 15.61
C ILE A 138 15.00 -19.58 15.32
N VAL A 139 15.08 -20.87 15.00
CA VAL A 139 16.36 -21.53 14.71
C VAL A 139 17.00 -20.94 13.44
N ILE A 140 16.20 -20.68 12.40
CA ILE A 140 16.70 -20.09 11.15
C ILE A 140 17.17 -18.66 11.40
N LEU A 141 16.37 -17.84 12.08
CA LEU A 141 16.73 -16.46 12.44
C LEU A 141 18.02 -16.39 13.26
N VAL A 142 18.16 -17.23 14.28
CA VAL A 142 19.39 -17.33 15.08
C VAL A 142 20.58 -17.78 14.21
N SER A 143 20.37 -18.68 13.26
CA SER A 143 21.43 -19.13 12.36
C SER A 143 21.94 -17.98 11.46
N ILE A 144 21.04 -17.14 10.96
CA ILE A 144 21.38 -15.95 10.17
C ILE A 144 22.21 -14.95 10.98
N ILE A 145 21.83 -14.69 12.23
CA ILE A 145 22.54 -13.76 13.12
C ILE A 145 23.95 -14.26 13.47
N LEU A 146 24.13 -15.58 13.60
CA LEU A 146 25.39 -16.18 14.05
C LEU A 146 26.38 -16.51 12.92
N GLY A 147 25.91 -16.64 11.66
CA GLY A 147 26.75 -16.93 10.49
C GLY A 147 26.99 -18.41 10.25
#